data_AF-A0A2N2EYF9-F1
#
_entry.id   AF-A0A2N2EYF9-F1
#
_cell.length_a   1.000
_cell.length_b   1.000
_cell.length_c   1.000
_cell.angle_alpha   90.00
_cell.angle_beta   90.00
_cell.angle_gamma   90.00
#
_symmetry.space_group_name_H-M   'P 1'
#
loop_
_entity.id
_entity.type
_entity.pdbx_description
1 polymer ?
#
loop_
_entity_poly.entity_id
_entity_poly.type
_entity_poly.pdbx_seq_one_letter_code
_entity_poly.pdbx_strand_id
1 'polypeptide(L)'
;MSKNFDRLRAVFQKLNSPTGCAWDRKQTHRSLLKYLREETAEFASAVGSGNPSKMADELGDVLLQVMFHAQIAEKSSEFTIDDVIKGLIAKLKRRHPHVFARRKVGSVREIIANWNEIKRKEKNEIVRRKKKVY
;
A
#
# COMPACT_ATOMS: atom_id res chain seq x y z
N MET A 1 -15.35 2.65 7.00
CA MET A 1 -14.23 3.37 6.37
C MET A 1 -14.51 4.88 6.45
N SER A 2 -13.54 5.74 6.15
CA SER A 2 -13.80 7.18 6.05
C SER A 2 -14.77 7.44 4.89
N LYS A 3 -15.73 8.37 5.05
CA LYS A 3 -16.68 8.77 3.99
C LYS A 3 -16.00 9.12 2.68
N ASN A 4 -14.78 9.69 2.72
CA ASN A 4 -14.04 10.06 1.51
C ASN A 4 -13.42 8.84 0.81
N PHE A 5 -13.01 7.81 1.56
CA PHE A 5 -12.45 6.61 0.97
C PHE A 5 -13.53 5.78 0.25
N ASP A 6 -14.72 5.69 0.84
CA ASP A 6 -15.85 5.02 0.22
C ASP A 6 -16.25 5.73 -1.09
N ARG A 7 -16.19 7.08 -1.11
CA ARG A 7 -16.37 7.87 -2.33
C ARG A 7 -15.28 7.60 -3.38
N LEU A 8 -14.01 7.53 -2.98
CA LEU A 8 -12.91 7.18 -3.89
C LEU A 8 -13.13 5.81 -4.53
N ARG A 9 -13.54 4.81 -3.74
CA ARG A 9 -13.89 3.48 -4.26
C ARG A 9 -15.02 3.55 -5.29
N ALA A 10 -16.08 4.31 -5.00
CA ALA A 10 -17.20 4.49 -5.94
C ALA A 10 -16.75 5.18 -7.25
N VAL A 11 -15.86 6.18 -7.17
CA VAL A 11 -15.26 6.82 -8.36
C VAL A 11 -14.51 5.79 -9.21
N PHE A 12 -13.63 4.98 -8.59
CA PHE A 12 -12.88 3.93 -9.30
C PHE A 12 -13.78 2.88 -9.96
N GLN A 13 -14.86 2.48 -9.28
CA GLN A 13 -15.87 1.58 -9.83
C GLN A 13 -16.57 2.19 -11.06
N LYS A 14 -16.96 3.47 -10.99
CA LYS A 14 -17.58 4.16 -12.13
C LYS A 14 -16.61 4.29 -13.31
N LEU A 15 -15.37 4.69 -13.05
CA LEU A 15 -14.30 4.78 -14.05
C LEU A 15 -14.06 3.44 -14.76
N ASN A 16 -14.16 2.33 -14.03
CA ASN A 16 -13.96 0.99 -14.59
C ASN A 16 -15.23 0.31 -15.11
N SER A 17 -16.40 0.94 -15.00
CA SER A 17 -17.66 0.41 -15.53
C SER A 17 -17.61 0.27 -17.06
N PRO A 18 -18.50 -0.53 -17.68
CA PRO A 18 -18.58 -0.64 -19.14
C PRO A 18 -18.71 0.71 -19.85
N THR A 19 -19.39 1.67 -19.21
CA THR A 19 -19.57 3.06 -19.68
C THR A 19 -18.47 4.03 -19.23
N GLY A 20 -17.50 3.56 -18.46
CA GLY A 20 -16.44 4.37 -17.88
C GLY A 20 -15.27 4.64 -18.85
N CYS A 21 -14.13 5.02 -18.30
CA CYS A 21 -12.92 5.33 -19.05
C CYS A 21 -12.33 4.08 -19.72
N ALA A 22 -12.19 4.10 -21.04
CA ALA A 22 -11.62 2.98 -21.79
C ALA A 22 -10.13 2.78 -21.51
N TRP A 23 -9.39 3.84 -21.17
CA TRP A 23 -7.97 3.74 -20.81
C TRP A 23 -7.80 3.05 -19.46
N ASP A 24 -8.56 3.43 -18.44
CA ASP A 24 -8.54 2.82 -17.10
C ASP A 24 -8.82 1.31 -17.18
N ARG A 25 -9.83 0.92 -17.97
CA ARG A 25 -10.20 -0.49 -18.13
C ARG A 25 -9.11 -1.34 -18.77
N LYS A 26 -8.27 -0.76 -19.63
CA LYS A 26 -7.19 -1.46 -20.36
C LYS A 26 -5.91 -1.62 -19.55
N GLN A 27 -5.82 -1.02 -18.36
CA GLN A 27 -4.59 -1.09 -17.57
C GLN A 27 -4.33 -2.48 -17.01
N THR A 28 -3.05 -2.80 -16.89
CA THR A 28 -2.53 -4.01 -16.27
C THR A 28 -1.53 -3.61 -15.17
N HIS A 29 -1.22 -4.53 -14.26
CA HIS A 29 -0.18 -4.26 -13.27
C HIS A 29 1.13 -3.82 -13.93
N ARG A 30 1.52 -4.43 -15.05
CA ARG A 30 2.76 -4.14 -15.76
C ARG A 30 2.74 -2.76 -16.43
N SER A 31 1.63 -2.35 -17.05
CA SER A 31 1.54 -1.05 -17.72
C SER A 31 1.62 0.13 -16.74
N LEU A 32 1.20 -0.09 -15.49
CA LEU A 32 1.17 0.93 -14.45
C LEU A 32 2.47 1.09 -13.65
N LEU A 33 3.41 0.13 -13.74
CA LEU A 33 4.66 0.19 -12.97
C LEU A 33 5.51 1.44 -13.27
N LYS A 34 5.42 2.01 -14.47
CA LYS A 34 6.15 3.24 -14.81
C LYS A 34 5.60 4.43 -14.01
N TYR A 35 4.27 4.59 -13.97
CA TYR A 35 3.60 5.69 -13.28
C TYR A 35 3.86 5.59 -11.77
N LEU A 36 3.72 4.40 -11.17
CA LEU A 36 4.03 4.23 -9.74
C LEU A 36 5.47 4.63 -9.37
N ARG A 37 6.43 4.41 -10.27
CA ARG A 37 7.82 4.85 -10.04
C ARG A 37 7.97 6.36 -10.20
N GLU A 38 7.31 6.94 -11.20
CA GLU A 38 7.25 8.38 -11.45
C GLU A 38 6.68 9.09 -10.22
N GLU A 39 5.47 8.75 -9.75
CA GLU A 39 4.84 9.44 -8.59
C GLU A 39 5.66 9.31 -7.30
N THR A 40 6.32 8.16 -7.11
CA THR A 40 7.20 7.99 -5.94
C THR A 40 8.42 8.90 -6.02
N ALA A 41 8.97 9.13 -7.22
CA ALA A 41 10.08 10.04 -7.44
C ALA A 41 9.64 11.51 -7.34
N GLU A 42 8.45 11.84 -7.83
CA GLU A 42 7.86 13.17 -7.71
C GLU A 42 7.58 13.53 -6.25
N PHE A 43 7.03 12.60 -5.45
CA PHE A 43 6.90 12.79 -4.01
C PHE A 43 8.25 13.05 -3.33
N ALA A 44 9.30 12.29 -3.68
CA ALA A 44 10.63 12.51 -3.13
C ALA A 44 11.19 13.91 -3.49
N SER A 45 10.93 14.37 -4.72
CA SER A 45 11.29 15.72 -5.17
C SER A 45 10.50 16.81 -4.43
N ALA A 46 9.20 16.60 -4.20
CA ALA A 46 8.35 17.50 -3.44
C ALA A 46 8.82 17.65 -1.98
N VAL A 47 9.28 16.55 -1.36
CA VAL A 47 9.91 16.58 -0.04
C VAL A 47 11.22 17.37 -0.08
N GLY A 48 12.09 17.09 -1.07
CA GLY A 48 13.37 17.79 -1.21
C GLY A 48 13.24 19.29 -1.44
N SER A 49 12.15 19.72 -2.08
CA SER A 49 11.83 21.13 -2.30
C SER A 49 11.03 21.78 -1.16
N GLY A 50 10.65 21.01 -0.12
CA GLY A 50 9.89 21.52 1.02
C GLY A 50 8.52 22.08 0.66
N ASN A 51 7.83 21.51 -0.35
CA ASN A 51 6.54 21.98 -0.84
C ASN A 51 5.39 21.07 -0.34
N PRO A 52 4.66 21.44 0.73
CA PRO A 52 3.63 20.58 1.31
C PRO A 52 2.42 20.36 0.39
N SER A 53 2.09 21.35 -0.44
CA SER A 53 0.98 21.22 -1.40
C SER A 53 1.31 20.15 -2.43
N LYS A 54 2.52 20.20 -2.98
CA LYS A 54 2.98 19.18 -3.93
C LYS A 54 3.09 17.82 -3.24
N MET A 55 3.64 17.75 -2.03
CA MET A 55 3.69 16.50 -1.26
C MET A 55 2.31 15.84 -1.09
N ALA A 56 1.26 16.63 -0.84
CA ALA A 56 -0.09 16.11 -0.70
C ALA A 56 -0.65 15.58 -2.02
N ASP A 57 -0.37 16.27 -3.13
CA ASP A 57 -0.77 15.88 -4.48
C ASP A 57 -0.13 14.55 -4.89
N GLU A 58 1.20 14.45 -4.78
CA GLU A 58 1.94 13.24 -5.15
C GLU A 58 1.56 12.02 -4.27
N LEU A 59 1.22 12.25 -2.99
CA LEU A 59 0.68 11.17 -2.14
C LEU A 59 -0.71 10.71 -2.61
N GLY A 60 -1.50 11.63 -3.17
CA GLY A 60 -2.74 11.34 -3.87
C GLY A 60 -2.49 10.45 -5.09
N ASP A 61 -1.48 10.75 -5.90
CA ASP A 61 -1.14 9.95 -7.08
C ASP A 61 -0.53 8.59 -6.74
N VAL A 62 0.27 8.49 -5.68
CA VAL A 62 0.67 7.18 -5.14
C VAL A 62 -0.55 6.38 -4.69
N LEU A 63 -1.53 7.00 -4.03
CA LEU A 63 -2.77 6.33 -3.65
C LEU A 63 -3.61 5.93 -4.88
N LEU A 64 -3.65 6.76 -5.93
CA LEU A 64 -4.28 6.46 -7.21
C LEU A 64 -3.71 5.14 -7.78
N GLN A 65 -2.39 4.97 -7.77
CA GLN A 65 -1.75 3.74 -8.24
C GLN A 65 -2.14 2.53 -7.36
N VAL A 66 -2.18 2.68 -6.03
CA VAL A 66 -2.66 1.60 -5.14
C VAL A 66 -4.08 1.17 -5.49
N MET A 67 -4.96 2.14 -5.77
CA MET A 67 -6.35 1.87 -6.16
C MET A 67 -6.44 1.15 -7.52
N PHE A 68 -5.66 1.56 -8.52
CA PHE A 68 -5.60 0.84 -9.79
C PHE A 68 -5.14 -0.61 -9.64
N HIS A 69 -4.06 -0.85 -8.88
CA HIS A 69 -3.58 -2.21 -8.63
C HIS A 69 -4.62 -3.05 -7.88
N ALA A 70 -5.30 -2.50 -6.88
CA ALA A 70 -6.38 -3.21 -6.19
C ALA A 70 -7.55 -3.53 -7.14
N GLN A 71 -7.95 -2.59 -7.99
CA GLN A 71 -9.03 -2.78 -8.98
C GLN A 71 -8.69 -3.87 -10.00
N ILE A 72 -7.45 -3.92 -10.49
CA ILE A 72 -6.99 -4.94 -11.45
C ILE A 72 -7.02 -6.33 -10.79
N ALA A 73 -6.54 -6.44 -9.56
CA ALA A 73 -6.55 -7.70 -8.82
C ALA A 73 -7.98 -8.17 -8.47
N GLU A 74 -8.89 -7.24 -8.18
CA GLU A 74 -10.29 -7.55 -7.89
C GLU A 74 -10.98 -8.15 -9.13
N LYS A 75 -10.68 -7.65 -10.34
CA LYS A 75 -11.19 -8.22 -11.61
C LYS A 75 -10.77 -9.68 -11.81
N SER A 76 -9.58 -10.07 -11.32
CA SER A 76 -9.07 -11.43 -11.39
C SER A 76 -9.41 -12.28 -10.15
N SER A 77 -10.24 -11.76 -9.23
CA SER A 77 -10.56 -12.42 -7.95
C SER A 77 -9.34 -12.77 -7.10
N GLU A 78 -8.24 -12.00 -7.21
CA GLU A 78 -6.99 -12.25 -6.49
C GLU A 78 -6.97 -11.59 -5.10
N PHE A 79 -7.22 -10.27 -5.05
CA PHE A 79 -7.33 -9.51 -3.81
C PHE A 79 -8.08 -8.19 -4.03
N THR A 80 -8.60 -7.63 -2.95
CA THR A 80 -9.30 -6.35 -2.94
C THR A 80 -8.48 -5.27 -2.23
N ILE A 81 -8.91 -4.01 -2.35
CA ILE A 81 -8.35 -2.92 -1.54
C ILE A 81 -8.51 -3.14 -0.03
N ASP A 82 -9.60 -3.81 0.37
CA ASP A 82 -9.85 -4.17 1.76
C ASP A 82 -8.80 -5.18 2.27
N ASP A 83 -8.36 -6.12 1.43
CA ASP A 83 -7.31 -7.08 1.78
C ASP A 83 -5.94 -6.41 1.91
N VAL A 84 -5.63 -5.44 1.04
CA VAL A 84 -4.42 -4.61 1.16
C VAL A 84 -4.40 -3.87 2.50
N ILE A 85 -5.51 -3.21 2.86
CA ILE A 85 -5.64 -2.46 4.11
C ILE A 85 -5.58 -3.38 5.32
N LYS A 86 -6.31 -4.51 5.31
CA LYS A 86 -6.25 -5.52 6.39
C LYS A 86 -4.83 -6.03 6.59
N GLY A 87 -4.14 -6.37 5.50
CA GLY A 87 -2.75 -6.82 5.53
C GLY A 87 -1.80 -5.76 6.10
N LEU A 88 -1.99 -4.49 5.74
CA LEU A 88 -1.22 -3.37 6.28
C LEU A 88 -1.48 -3.18 7.78
N ILE A 89 -2.74 -3.16 8.22
CA ILE A 89 -3.13 -3.02 9.64
C ILE A 89 -2.50 -4.14 10.48
N ALA A 90 -2.66 -5.39 10.04
CA ALA A 90 -2.10 -6.55 10.75
C ALA A 90 -0.56 -6.45 10.85
N LYS A 91 0.10 -6.05 9.75
CA LYS A 91 1.55 -5.83 9.73
C LYS A 91 1.98 -4.72 10.69
N LEU A 92 1.29 -3.58 10.70
CA LEU A 92 1.62 -2.45 11.56
C LEU A 92 1.42 -2.78 13.05
N LYS A 93 0.30 -3.43 13.41
CA LYS A 93 0.06 -3.89 14.79
C LYS A 93 1.13 -4.87 15.25
N ARG A 94 1.46 -5.87 14.42
CA ARG A 94 2.48 -6.88 14.75
C ARG A 94 3.87 -6.26 14.92
N ARG A 95 4.26 -5.30 14.09
CA ARG A 95 5.59 -4.69 14.13
C ARG A 95 5.72 -3.54 15.15
N HIS A 96 4.62 -3.05 15.72
CA HIS A 96 4.62 -2.08 16.83
C HIS A 96 4.00 -2.67 18.11
N PRO A 97 4.54 -3.76 18.67
CA PRO A 97 3.99 -4.38 19.88
C PRO A 97 4.12 -3.48 21.12
N HIS A 98 4.93 -2.42 21.05
CA HIS A 98 5.04 -1.42 22.11
C HIS A 98 3.89 -0.41 22.11
N VAL A 99 3.20 -0.23 20.97
CA VAL A 99 2.01 0.61 20.88
C VAL A 99 0.74 -0.22 21.06
N PHE A 100 0.67 -1.39 20.41
CA PHE A 100 -0.56 -2.19 20.32
C PHE A 100 -0.59 -3.43 21.22
N ALA A 101 0.46 -3.67 22.00
CA ALA A 101 0.53 -4.72 23.01
C ALA A 101 1.30 -4.21 24.24
N ARG A 102 1.51 -5.06 25.24
CA ARG A 102 2.15 -4.68 26.52
C ARG A 102 3.68 -4.81 26.52
N ARG A 103 4.35 -4.68 25.36
CA ARG A 103 5.81 -4.78 25.31
C ARG A 103 6.43 -3.44 25.71
N LYS A 104 7.11 -3.41 26.85
CA LYS A 104 7.91 -2.24 27.24
C LYS A 104 9.15 -2.14 26.35
N VAL A 105 9.41 -0.95 25.84
CA VAL A 105 10.63 -0.54 25.15
C VAL A 105 11.05 0.80 25.74
N GLY A 106 12.33 0.94 26.06
CA GLY A 106 12.86 2.11 26.76
C GLY A 106 13.47 3.17 25.85
N SER A 107 13.64 2.90 24.54
CA SER A 107 14.27 3.85 23.62
C SER A 107 13.86 3.66 22.15
N VAL A 108 14.07 4.71 21.35
CA VAL A 108 13.93 4.67 19.88
C VAL A 108 14.84 3.60 19.25
N ARG A 109 16.05 3.42 19.79
CA ARG A 109 16.99 2.39 19.33
C ARG A 109 16.41 0.98 19.52
N GLU A 110 15.79 0.72 20.66
CA GLU A 110 15.11 -0.56 20.92
C GLU A 110 13.88 -0.76 20.03
N ILE A 111 13.12 0.31 19.75
CA ILE A 111 11.99 0.26 18.82
C ILE A 111 12.46 -0.17 17.42
N ILE A 112 13.53 0.44 16.90
CA ILE A 112 14.11 0.12 15.59
C ILE A 112 14.67 -1.31 15.57
N ALA A 113 15.38 -1.72 16.62
CA ALA A 113 15.93 -3.07 16.74
C ALA A 113 14.81 -4.12 16.70
N ASN A 114 13.75 -3.92 17.49
CA ASN A 114 12.60 -4.81 17.52
C ASN A 114 11.86 -4.86 16.16
N TRP A 115 11.68 -3.71 15.50
CA TRP A 115 11.10 -3.65 14.16
C TRP A 115 11.89 -4.50 13.15
N ASN A 116 13.22 -4.35 13.14
CA ASN A 116 14.10 -5.11 12.25
C ASN A 116 14.10 -6.61 12.57
N GLU A 117 14.07 -6.98 13.84
CA GLU A 117 13.98 -8.38 14.27
C GLU A 117 12.69 -9.04 13.76
N ILE A 118 11.54 -8.40 13.95
CA ILE A 118 10.24 -8.90 13.49
C ILE A 118 10.23 -9.01 11.96
N LYS A 119 10.75 -8.00 11.25
CA LYS A 119 10.88 -8.00 9.78
C LYS A 119 11.74 -9.17 9.29
N ARG A 120 12.82 -9.52 10.00
CA ARG A 120 13.68 -10.67 9.66
C ARG A 120 12.96 -12.00 9.84
N LYS A 121 12.23 -12.17 10.95
CA LYS A 121 11.45 -13.39 11.23
C LYS A 121 10.39 -13.62 10.16
N GLU A 122 9.64 -12.59 9.77
CA GLU A 122 8.63 -12.65 8.71
C GLU A 122 9.21 -13.08 7.35
N LYS A 123 10.38 -12.52 6.96
CA LYS A 123 11.05 -12.93 5.71
C LYS A 123 11.40 -14.42 5.73
N ASN A 124 11.92 -14.92 6.86
CA ASN A 124 12.27 -16.32 7.00
C ASN A 124 11.05 -17.25 6.94
N GLU A 125 9.91 -16.83 7.49
CA GLU A 125 8.65 -17.57 7.40
C GLU A 125 8.11 -17.63 5.95
N ILE A 126 8.18 -16.52 5.21
CA ILE A 126 7.80 -16.49 3.78
C ILE A 126 8.68 -17.46 2.97
N VAL A 127 9.99 -17.43 3.19
CA VAL A 127 10.93 -18.36 2.52
C VAL A 127 10.64 -19.81 2.87
N ARG A 128 10.36 -20.12 4.14
CA ARG A 128 10.00 -21.47 4.59
C ARG A 128 8.67 -21.97 4.03
N ARG A 129 7.65 -21.09 3.92
CA ARG A 129 6.36 -21.42 3.29
C ARG A 129 6.53 -21.71 1.81
N LYS A 130 7.34 -20.92 1.09
CA LYS A 130 7.67 -21.20 -0.32
C LYS A 130 8.36 -22.55 -0.51
N LYS A 131 9.28 -22.94 0.38
CA LYS A 131 9.96 -24.24 0.33
C LYS A 131 9.10 -25.46 0.66
N LYS A 132 7.93 -25.28 1.29
CA LYS A 132 6.99 -26.39 1.62
C LYS A 132 5.95 -26.64 0.53
N VAL A 133 5.87 -25.77 -0.46
CA VAL A 133 4.90 -25.83 -1.58
C VAL A 133 5.54 -26.42 -2.84
N TYR A 134 6.85 -26.71 -2.79
CA TYR A 134 7.59 -27.49 -3.79
C TYR A 134 7.98 -28.84 -3.21
#